data_AF-A0A377GKN9-F1
#
_entry.id   AF-A0A377GKN9-F1
#
_cell.length_a   1.000
_cell.length_b   1.000
_cell.length_c   1.000
_cell.angle_alpha   90.00
_cell.angle_beta   90.00
_cell.angle_gamma   90.00
#
_symmetry.space_group_name_H-M   'P 1'
#
loop_
_entity.id
_entity.type
_entity.pdbx_description
1 polymer ?
#
loop_
_entity_poly.entity_id
_entity_poly.type
_entity_poly.pdbx_seq_one_letter_code
_entity_poly.pdbx_strand_id
1 'polypeptide(L)'
;MKEITLTAIFEGTIYSIEQPNTHLHQVLFKDCEGVRITSAEQVDLYKGATHFKIGFNGCGVDYGVKGLLFGAGVKKQSDQVVEVVKKLIKEGHKVKLNCIGLSRGGIAAIMAAIKLAHVDGFHLETNLLLLDPVPGNLFYVPFLDFFNYTLTNNAIDLSGSKNLNYVETLYPYLEVGDDTEEWVDQVLAKFHIPIRPTYPKHCQVREEVILGAHLKAFQDVNKENDAVHLRYGVDVIPIIRKLSKAIMYQFLDRVGSLVEAEENIEQSEIINEFQREGAKWKRILAEIIASIIPKSRVLHSQDQSRITVSNSAKYLNKTHRELIDMDSHDPEELCLKVEPERNYLEKQNTPLTKMLLLDLIEFIHSKMTNTSRQSSKGRVLTKIKNGMEVENDDFFTEERLSFILRDILAVALQRDRYSYSFYSTTTSGLALVNALNQSKFSAIKELLQFDDKPIEYSDLTAYVLGRNDPSHFNSQDLSINFARVEEHSLGEDGYRMLV
;
A
#
# COMPACT_ATOMS: atom_id res chain seq x y z
N MET A 1 4.25 -15.57 13.38
CA MET A 1 5.23 -16.01 12.33
C MET A 1 6.54 -15.20 12.43
N LYS A 2 7.65 -15.62 11.81
CA LYS A 2 8.85 -14.74 11.65
C LYS A 2 8.51 -13.65 10.64
N GLU A 3 8.78 -12.38 10.98
CA GLU A 3 8.62 -11.25 10.06
C GLU A 3 9.86 -11.09 9.16
N ILE A 4 9.63 -10.82 7.87
CA ILE A 4 10.65 -10.47 6.88
C ILE A 4 10.21 -9.18 6.20
N THR A 5 11.13 -8.24 6.06
CA THR A 5 10.90 -6.97 5.37
C THR A 5 11.43 -7.05 3.93
N LEU A 6 10.63 -6.61 2.97
CA LEU A 6 11.02 -6.41 1.57
C LEU A 6 10.81 -4.95 1.20
N THR A 7 11.89 -4.25 0.82
CA THR A 7 11.81 -2.89 0.31
C THR A 7 12.01 -2.84 -1.19
N ALA A 8 10.96 -2.49 -1.93
CA ALA A 8 10.97 -2.36 -3.38
C ALA A 8 11.08 -0.88 -3.80
N ILE A 9 12.07 -0.56 -4.61
CA ILE A 9 12.39 0.82 -5.00
C ILE A 9 12.27 0.94 -6.53
N PHE A 10 11.34 1.78 -6.97
CA PHE A 10 10.99 1.96 -8.38
C PHE A 10 11.37 3.37 -8.85
N GLU A 11 12.33 3.42 -9.77
CA GLU A 11 12.73 4.69 -10.38
C GLU A 11 11.64 5.28 -11.29
N GLY A 12 11.78 6.56 -11.65
CA GLY A 12 10.89 7.29 -12.56
C GLY A 12 10.91 6.76 -13.99
N THR A 13 10.54 7.56 -14.99
CA THR A 13 10.43 7.03 -16.36
C THR A 13 11.79 6.82 -17.03
N ILE A 14 12.76 7.71 -16.78
CA ILE A 14 13.93 7.89 -17.67
C ILE A 14 15.28 7.56 -17.03
N TYR A 15 15.33 7.34 -15.72
CA TYR A 15 16.59 7.12 -15.01
C TYR A 15 16.80 5.65 -14.68
N SER A 16 18.08 5.25 -14.65
CA SER A 16 18.49 3.96 -14.12
C SER A 16 18.68 4.07 -12.62
N ILE A 17 18.20 3.06 -11.88
CA ILE A 17 18.42 2.96 -10.43
C ILE A 17 19.90 2.73 -10.09
N GLU A 18 20.69 2.25 -11.06
CA GLU A 18 22.13 2.04 -10.93
C GLU A 18 22.95 3.33 -10.96
N GLN A 19 22.32 4.47 -11.29
CA GLN A 19 23.00 5.76 -11.42
C GLN A 19 22.47 6.78 -10.40
N PRO A 20 23.32 7.65 -9.83
CA PRO A 20 22.94 8.66 -8.83
C PRO A 20 22.22 9.86 -9.46
N ASN A 21 21.12 9.61 -10.18
CA ASN A 21 20.32 10.66 -10.81
C ASN A 21 19.25 11.21 -9.85
N THR A 22 18.73 10.35 -8.97
CA THR A 22 17.67 10.62 -8.00
C THR A 22 18.09 10.11 -6.63
N HIS A 23 17.39 10.54 -5.59
CA HIS A 23 17.59 10.03 -4.23
C HIS A 23 17.43 8.51 -4.14
N LEU A 24 16.65 7.89 -5.04
CA LEU A 24 16.33 6.46 -4.99
C LEU A 24 17.54 5.56 -5.20
N HIS A 25 18.55 6.02 -5.94
CA HIS A 25 19.83 5.33 -6.03
C HIS A 25 20.46 5.18 -4.65
N GLN A 26 20.64 6.28 -3.93
CA GLN A 26 21.22 6.24 -2.59
C GLN A 26 20.35 5.45 -1.61
N VAL A 27 19.02 5.56 -1.72
CA VAL A 27 18.10 4.74 -0.92
C VAL A 27 18.36 3.25 -1.12
N LEU A 28 18.48 2.79 -2.38
CA LEU A 28 18.75 1.38 -2.66
C LEU A 28 20.12 0.94 -2.15
N PHE A 29 21.16 1.75 -2.35
CA PHE A 29 22.54 1.30 -2.15
C PHE A 29 23.10 1.56 -0.75
N LYS A 30 22.66 2.62 -0.08
CA LYS A 30 23.23 3.06 1.20
C LYS A 30 22.21 3.10 2.32
N ASP A 31 21.03 3.68 2.08
CA ASP A 31 20.14 4.04 3.17
C ASP A 31 19.20 2.89 3.60
N CYS A 32 18.78 2.05 2.66
CA CYS A 32 17.88 0.93 2.92
C CYS A 32 18.63 -0.32 3.37
N GLU A 33 18.21 -0.89 4.50
CA GLU A 33 18.70 -2.17 4.99
C GLU A 33 18.31 -3.30 4.05
N GLY A 34 19.11 -4.36 4.06
CA GLY A 34 18.74 -5.65 3.49
C GLY A 34 19.64 -6.11 2.37
N VAL A 35 19.51 -7.40 2.06
CA VAL A 35 20.22 -8.04 0.96
C VAL A 35 19.53 -7.67 -0.35
N ARG A 36 20.32 -7.16 -1.30
CA ARG A 36 19.81 -6.82 -2.62
C ARG A 36 19.52 -8.10 -3.41
N ILE A 37 18.28 -8.26 -3.85
CA ILE A 37 17.82 -9.35 -4.73
C ILE A 37 17.23 -8.76 -6.01
N THR A 38 17.14 -9.57 -7.06
CA THR A 38 16.54 -9.19 -8.35
C THR A 38 15.35 -10.06 -8.75
N SER A 39 15.09 -11.14 -8.01
CA SER A 39 13.96 -12.05 -8.28
C SER A 39 13.63 -12.91 -7.05
N ALA A 40 12.48 -13.60 -7.10
CA ALA A 40 12.03 -14.49 -6.04
C ALA A 40 13.01 -15.66 -5.81
N GLU A 41 13.64 -16.18 -6.85
CA GLU A 41 14.56 -17.33 -6.75
C GLU A 41 15.80 -17.01 -5.91
N GLN A 42 16.22 -15.73 -5.84
CA GLN A 42 17.38 -15.34 -5.05
C GLN A 42 17.12 -15.32 -3.55
N VAL A 43 15.85 -15.33 -3.10
CA VAL A 43 15.50 -15.43 -1.67
C VAL A 43 16.10 -16.69 -1.05
N ASP A 44 16.10 -17.81 -1.78
CA ASP A 44 16.63 -19.10 -1.31
C ASP A 44 18.15 -19.08 -1.03
N LEU A 45 18.87 -18.14 -1.63
CA LEU A 45 20.31 -17.97 -1.46
C LEU A 45 20.65 -17.31 -0.11
N TYR A 46 19.67 -16.70 0.56
CA TYR A 46 19.85 -15.87 1.75
C TYR A 46 18.88 -16.23 2.87
N LYS A 47 18.74 -17.51 3.21
CA LYS A 47 17.79 -18.02 4.23
C LYS A 47 17.90 -17.40 5.63
N GLY A 48 19.02 -16.78 5.95
CA GLY A 48 19.24 -16.07 7.23
C GLY A 48 18.74 -14.63 7.23
N ALA A 49 18.53 -14.02 6.06
CA ALA A 49 18.16 -12.62 5.95
C ALA A 49 16.77 -12.34 6.53
N THR A 50 16.64 -11.18 7.16
CA THR A 50 15.38 -10.61 7.67
C THR A 50 14.93 -9.41 6.85
N HIS A 51 15.86 -8.79 6.10
CA HIS A 51 15.62 -7.65 5.24
C HIS A 51 16.10 -7.96 3.81
N PHE A 52 15.22 -7.74 2.84
CA PHE A 52 15.50 -7.81 1.42
C PHE A 52 15.22 -6.45 0.78
N LYS A 53 15.97 -6.13 -0.28
CA LYS A 53 15.69 -4.96 -1.11
C LYS A 53 15.79 -5.28 -2.59
N ILE A 54 14.94 -4.65 -3.39
CA ILE A 54 14.92 -4.80 -4.84
C ILE A 54 14.77 -3.43 -5.50
N GLY A 55 15.56 -3.18 -6.54
CA GLY A 55 15.58 -1.92 -7.26
C GLY A 55 15.23 -2.11 -8.72
N PHE A 56 14.43 -1.19 -9.27
CA PHE A 56 14.00 -1.22 -10.66
C PHE A 56 14.38 0.08 -11.38
N ASN A 57 14.94 -0.05 -12.58
CA ASN A 57 15.14 1.07 -13.48
C ASN A 57 13.81 1.66 -13.93
N GLY A 58 13.88 2.88 -14.45
CA GLY A 58 12.75 3.48 -15.12
C GLY A 58 12.32 2.72 -16.36
N CYS A 59 11.01 2.69 -16.61
CA CYS A 59 10.46 1.91 -17.71
C CYS A 59 10.98 2.34 -19.08
N GLY A 60 11.31 3.61 -19.29
CA GLY A 60 11.95 4.12 -20.51
C GLY A 60 13.41 3.66 -20.69
N VAL A 61 14.09 3.23 -19.63
CA VAL A 61 15.44 2.66 -19.70
C VAL A 61 15.37 1.22 -20.21
N ASP A 62 14.60 0.36 -19.52
CA ASP A 62 14.56 -1.07 -19.84
C ASP A 62 13.70 -1.40 -21.07
N TYR A 63 12.69 -0.59 -21.36
CA TYR A 63 11.69 -0.84 -22.42
C TYR A 63 11.68 0.24 -23.53
N GLY A 64 12.66 1.15 -23.51
CA GLY A 64 12.86 2.17 -24.53
C GLY A 64 11.62 3.03 -24.79
N VAL A 65 11.36 3.34 -26.06
CA VAL A 65 10.23 4.20 -26.49
C VAL A 65 8.88 3.70 -26.00
N LYS A 66 8.66 2.38 -25.92
CA LYS A 66 7.41 1.81 -25.41
C LYS A 66 7.24 2.06 -23.91
N GLY A 67 8.34 1.98 -23.16
CA GLY A 67 8.37 2.36 -21.75
C GLY A 67 8.09 3.83 -21.55
N LEU A 68 8.73 4.69 -22.35
CA LEU A 68 8.57 6.15 -22.28
C LEU A 68 7.14 6.61 -22.56
N LEU A 69 6.54 6.15 -23.66
CA LEU A 69 5.22 6.60 -24.12
C LEU A 69 4.07 5.89 -23.41
N PHE A 70 4.18 4.57 -23.22
CA PHE A 70 3.06 3.75 -22.76
C PHE A 70 3.27 3.11 -21.38
N GLY A 71 4.41 3.33 -20.74
CA GLY A 71 4.71 2.70 -19.44
C GLY A 71 4.88 1.19 -19.54
N ALA A 72 5.27 0.68 -20.72
CA ALA A 72 5.61 -0.72 -20.88
C ALA A 72 6.68 -1.12 -19.85
N GLY A 73 6.42 -2.18 -19.07
CA GLY A 73 7.33 -2.63 -18.02
C GLY A 73 6.83 -2.41 -16.60
N VAL A 74 6.04 -1.37 -16.35
CA VAL A 74 5.50 -1.04 -15.01
C VAL A 74 4.79 -2.25 -14.37
N LYS A 75 3.91 -2.90 -15.15
CA LYS A 75 3.21 -4.11 -14.70
C LYS A 75 4.19 -5.25 -14.36
N LYS A 76 5.21 -5.47 -15.19
CA LYS A 76 6.19 -6.56 -14.99
C LYS A 76 7.03 -6.33 -13.73
N GLN A 77 7.45 -5.09 -13.48
CA GLN A 77 8.20 -4.73 -12.27
C GLN A 77 7.35 -4.97 -11.02
N SER A 78 6.07 -4.58 -11.04
CA SER A 78 5.15 -4.90 -9.94
C SER A 78 4.90 -6.41 -9.78
N ASP A 79 4.78 -7.18 -10.87
CA ASP A 79 4.65 -8.64 -10.82
C ASP A 79 5.86 -9.29 -10.14
N GLN A 80 7.08 -8.82 -10.41
CA GLN A 80 8.30 -9.34 -9.77
C GLN A 80 8.29 -9.17 -8.25
N VAL A 81 7.82 -8.03 -7.74
CA VAL A 81 7.66 -7.82 -6.29
C VAL A 81 6.61 -8.75 -5.71
N VAL A 82 5.46 -8.90 -6.39
CA VAL A 82 4.38 -9.80 -5.97
C VAL A 82 4.88 -11.24 -5.84
N GLU A 83 5.68 -11.72 -6.79
CA GLU A 83 6.24 -13.08 -6.73
C GLU A 83 7.17 -13.28 -5.52
N VAL A 84 8.00 -12.28 -5.18
CA VAL A 84 8.86 -12.34 -3.98
C VAL A 84 8.01 -12.41 -2.71
N VAL A 85 7.02 -11.53 -2.57
CA VAL A 85 6.11 -11.51 -1.41
C VAL A 85 5.41 -12.85 -1.25
N LYS A 86 4.82 -13.37 -2.34
CA LYS A 86 4.12 -14.66 -2.31
C LYS A 86 5.04 -15.82 -1.96
N LYS A 87 6.28 -15.82 -2.44
CA LYS A 87 7.27 -16.84 -2.07
C LYS A 87 7.56 -16.81 -0.57
N LEU A 88 7.82 -15.64 0.00
CA LEU A 88 8.09 -15.47 1.44
C LEU A 88 6.90 -15.92 2.30
N ILE A 89 5.66 -15.59 1.92
CA ILE A 89 4.45 -16.05 2.62
C ILE A 89 4.35 -17.58 2.56
N LYS A 90 4.59 -18.20 1.40
CA LYS A 90 4.59 -19.66 1.24
C LYS A 90 5.64 -20.36 2.10
N GLU A 91 6.76 -19.70 2.34
CA GLU A 91 7.82 -20.17 3.25
C GLU A 91 7.45 -20.02 4.74
N GLY A 92 6.29 -19.44 5.05
CA GLY A 92 5.76 -19.31 6.41
C GLY A 92 6.14 -18.01 7.12
N HIS A 93 6.51 -16.98 6.35
CA HIS A 93 6.87 -15.67 6.88
C HIS A 93 5.69 -14.70 6.84
N LYS A 94 5.63 -13.81 7.84
CA LYS A 94 4.90 -12.55 7.71
C LYS A 94 5.78 -11.59 6.92
N VAL A 95 5.23 -10.89 5.93
CA VAL A 95 5.99 -9.98 5.08
C VAL A 95 5.61 -8.54 5.40
N LYS A 96 6.61 -7.67 5.58
CA LYS A 96 6.45 -6.22 5.56
C LYS A 96 6.97 -5.70 4.22
N LEU A 97 6.07 -5.32 3.32
CA LEU A 97 6.38 -4.78 2.01
C LEU A 97 6.42 -3.26 2.07
N ASN A 98 7.58 -2.68 1.82
CA ASN A 98 7.76 -1.24 1.71
C ASN A 98 8.04 -0.88 0.25
N CYS A 99 7.15 -0.15 -0.40
CA CYS A 99 7.36 0.28 -1.79
C CYS A 99 7.64 1.78 -1.85
N ILE A 100 8.74 2.16 -2.49
CA ILE A 100 9.09 3.55 -2.77
C ILE A 100 9.08 3.73 -4.28
N GLY A 101 8.33 4.70 -4.80
CA GLY A 101 8.20 4.85 -6.25
C GLY A 101 8.09 6.29 -6.72
N LEU A 102 8.89 6.65 -7.72
CA LEU A 102 8.85 7.95 -8.39
C LEU A 102 8.06 7.90 -9.69
N SER A 103 7.18 8.87 -9.95
CA SER A 103 6.50 8.98 -11.26
C SER A 103 5.76 7.69 -11.65
N ARG A 104 6.06 7.10 -12.82
CA ARG A 104 5.55 5.78 -13.23
C ARG A 104 6.02 4.64 -12.32
N GLY A 105 7.14 4.77 -11.62
CA GLY A 105 7.56 3.86 -10.56
C GLY A 105 6.62 3.88 -9.36
N GLY A 106 6.05 5.05 -9.03
CA GLY A 106 4.96 5.17 -8.04
C GLY A 106 3.71 4.38 -8.46
N ILE A 107 3.42 4.35 -9.76
CA ILE A 107 2.34 3.51 -10.30
C ILE A 107 2.69 2.02 -10.18
N ALA A 108 3.94 1.61 -10.42
CA ALA A 108 4.36 0.23 -10.20
C ALA A 108 4.18 -0.20 -8.73
N ALA A 109 4.53 0.67 -7.78
CA ALA A 109 4.33 0.46 -6.35
C ALA A 109 2.83 0.28 -6.00
N ILE A 110 1.97 1.18 -6.50
CA ILE A 110 0.51 1.07 -6.31
C ILE A 110 -0.02 -0.23 -6.92
N MET A 111 0.41 -0.60 -8.13
CA MET A 111 -0.03 -1.84 -8.78
C MET A 111 0.40 -3.09 -8.01
N ALA A 112 1.56 -3.10 -7.37
CA ALA A 112 1.98 -4.19 -6.50
C ALA A 112 1.03 -4.30 -5.29
N ALA A 113 0.71 -3.18 -4.64
CA ALA A 113 -0.24 -3.13 -3.53
C ALA A 113 -1.64 -3.62 -3.94
N ILE A 114 -2.16 -3.21 -5.11
CA ILE A 114 -3.45 -3.67 -5.64
C ILE A 114 -3.46 -5.19 -5.84
N LYS A 115 -2.40 -5.75 -6.42
CA LYS A 115 -2.30 -7.20 -6.66
C LYS A 115 -2.21 -8.03 -5.38
N LEU A 116 -1.75 -7.41 -4.29
CA LEU A 116 -1.63 -8.02 -2.97
C LEU A 116 -2.77 -7.63 -2.02
N ALA A 117 -3.71 -6.79 -2.45
CA ALA A 117 -4.79 -6.22 -1.63
C ALA A 117 -5.63 -7.26 -0.88
N HIS A 118 -5.76 -8.47 -1.44
CA HIS A 118 -6.54 -9.56 -0.85
C HIS A 118 -5.82 -10.34 0.25
N VAL A 119 -4.50 -10.20 0.37
CA VAL A 119 -3.72 -10.81 1.45
C VAL A 119 -4.05 -10.08 2.75
N ASP A 120 -4.27 -10.82 3.83
CA ASP A 120 -4.63 -10.28 5.14
C ASP A 120 -3.43 -9.68 5.89
N GLY A 121 -3.74 -8.81 6.86
CA GLY A 121 -2.75 -8.13 7.71
C GLY A 121 -1.84 -9.05 8.55
N PHE A 122 -2.21 -10.32 8.78
CA PHE A 122 -1.37 -11.24 9.53
C PHE A 122 -0.23 -11.81 8.66
N HIS A 123 -0.43 -11.90 7.35
CA HIS A 123 0.59 -12.37 6.40
C HIS A 123 1.35 -11.23 5.72
N LEU A 124 0.71 -10.09 5.50
CA LEU A 124 1.30 -8.97 4.78
C LEU A 124 0.95 -7.65 5.46
N GLU A 125 1.94 -6.78 5.57
CA GLU A 125 1.78 -5.36 5.83
C GLU A 125 2.41 -4.61 4.65
N THR A 126 1.67 -3.71 4.02
CA THR A 126 2.15 -2.90 2.88
C THR A 126 2.24 -1.44 3.27
N ASN A 127 3.38 -0.81 3.01
CA ASN A 127 3.61 0.62 3.20
C ASN A 127 4.09 1.24 1.89
N LEU A 128 3.59 2.43 1.53
CA LEU A 128 3.93 3.11 0.27
C LEU A 128 4.52 4.49 0.53
N LEU A 129 5.64 4.80 -0.13
CA LEU A 129 6.15 6.15 -0.33
C LEU A 129 6.05 6.51 -1.82
N LEU A 130 5.13 7.40 -2.15
CA LEU A 130 4.81 7.77 -3.52
C LEU A 130 5.36 9.17 -3.81
N LEU A 131 6.28 9.26 -4.78
CA LEU A 131 6.93 10.50 -5.17
C LEU A 131 6.33 10.92 -6.51
N ASP A 132 5.40 11.87 -6.47
CA ASP A 132 4.62 12.37 -7.61
C ASP A 132 4.13 11.24 -8.56
N PRO A 133 3.26 10.32 -8.10
CA PRO A 133 2.89 9.12 -8.86
C PRO A 133 2.11 9.50 -10.13
N VAL A 134 2.74 9.36 -11.30
CA VAL A 134 2.20 9.81 -12.60
C VAL A 134 1.94 8.61 -13.54
N PRO A 135 0.69 8.38 -13.97
CA PRO A 135 0.34 7.28 -14.90
C PRO A 135 0.69 7.56 -16.36
N GLY A 136 0.93 8.81 -16.74
CA GLY A 136 1.23 9.19 -18.13
C GLY A 136 -0.01 9.28 -19.02
N ASN A 137 -1.20 9.44 -18.44
CA ASN A 137 -2.46 9.64 -19.17
C ASN A 137 -2.85 11.13 -19.16
N LEU A 138 -3.56 11.59 -20.19
CA LEU A 138 -4.23 12.89 -20.15
C LEU A 138 -5.37 12.86 -19.11
N PHE A 139 -5.68 14.02 -18.51
CA PHE A 139 -6.72 14.13 -17.48
C PHE A 139 -8.02 13.40 -17.82
N TYR A 140 -8.50 13.58 -19.05
CA TYR A 140 -9.82 13.11 -19.47
C TYR A 140 -9.84 11.67 -20.00
N VAL A 141 -8.67 11.10 -20.34
CA VAL A 141 -8.56 9.76 -20.95
C VAL A 141 -9.10 8.65 -20.04
N PRO A 142 -8.85 8.66 -18.71
CA PRO A 142 -9.44 7.68 -17.80
C PRO A 142 -10.98 7.70 -17.75
N PHE A 143 -11.63 8.85 -18.00
CA PHE A 143 -13.10 8.90 -18.06
C PHE A 143 -13.69 8.21 -19.30
N LEU A 144 -12.88 8.02 -20.34
CA LEU A 144 -13.26 7.34 -21.58
C LEU A 144 -12.84 5.86 -21.59
N ASP A 145 -12.18 5.41 -20.53
CA ASP A 145 -11.63 4.06 -20.41
C ASP A 145 -12.62 3.11 -19.70
N PHE A 146 -13.72 2.82 -20.40
CA PHE A 146 -14.82 1.97 -19.93
C PHE A 146 -14.39 0.52 -19.58
N PHE A 147 -13.21 0.10 -20.03
CA PHE A 147 -12.68 -1.26 -19.85
C PHE A 147 -11.47 -1.32 -18.91
N ASN A 148 -11.12 -0.22 -18.23
CA ASN A 148 -9.99 -0.13 -17.28
C ASN A 148 -8.64 -0.55 -17.87
N TYR A 149 -8.32 -0.13 -19.10
CA TYR A 149 -7.02 -0.38 -19.73
C TYR A 149 -5.95 0.66 -19.38
N THR A 150 -6.34 1.85 -18.92
CA THR A 150 -5.42 2.93 -18.58
C THR A 150 -4.68 2.62 -17.28
N LEU A 151 -3.42 3.08 -17.19
CA LEU A 151 -2.66 2.97 -15.94
C LEU A 151 -3.34 3.72 -14.80
N THR A 152 -4.04 4.82 -15.10
CA THR A 152 -4.81 5.56 -14.12
C THR A 152 -5.93 4.71 -13.49
N ASN A 153 -6.84 4.15 -14.29
CA ASN A 153 -7.96 3.36 -13.74
C ASN A 153 -7.48 2.07 -13.04
N ASN A 154 -6.32 1.55 -13.44
CA ASN A 154 -5.68 0.41 -12.78
C ASN A 154 -4.95 0.75 -11.47
N ALA A 155 -4.82 2.03 -11.12
CA ALA A 155 -4.06 2.49 -9.95
C ALA A 155 -4.84 3.47 -9.03
N ILE A 156 -6.06 3.86 -9.40
CA ILE A 156 -6.79 4.91 -8.68
C ILE A 156 -7.48 4.43 -7.40
N ASP A 157 -7.63 3.13 -7.21
CA ASP A 157 -8.42 2.57 -6.12
C ASP A 157 -7.63 1.50 -5.35
N LEU A 158 -7.30 1.82 -4.10
CA LEU A 158 -6.69 0.95 -3.11
C LEU A 158 -7.65 0.72 -1.92
N SER A 159 -8.90 1.19 -1.97
CA SER A 159 -9.85 1.14 -0.84
C SER A 159 -10.05 -0.28 -0.30
N GLY A 160 -10.12 -1.26 -1.20
CA GLY A 160 -10.27 -2.67 -0.85
C GLY A 160 -9.00 -3.37 -0.34
N SER A 161 -7.88 -2.67 -0.12
CA SER A 161 -6.66 -3.30 0.40
C SER A 161 -6.79 -3.62 1.88
N LYS A 162 -6.55 -4.89 2.24
CA LYS A 162 -6.64 -5.41 3.61
C LYS A 162 -5.35 -5.27 4.42
N ASN A 163 -4.24 -5.00 3.73
CA ASN A 163 -2.90 -4.96 4.30
C ASN A 163 -2.20 -3.61 4.12
N LEU A 164 -2.85 -2.62 3.48
CA LEU A 164 -2.24 -1.31 3.29
C LEU A 164 -2.29 -0.51 4.60
N ASN A 165 -1.15 -0.42 5.25
CA ASN A 165 -1.01 0.13 6.60
C ASN A 165 -0.68 1.62 6.59
N TYR A 166 0.34 2.02 5.83
CA TYR A 166 0.80 3.41 5.75
C TYR A 166 1.04 3.86 4.31
N VAL A 167 0.61 5.07 3.99
CA VAL A 167 0.92 5.74 2.73
C VAL A 167 1.41 7.15 2.99
N GLU A 168 2.57 7.46 2.43
CA GLU A 168 3.09 8.81 2.35
C GLU A 168 3.23 9.21 0.88
N THR A 169 2.67 10.36 0.50
CA THR A 169 2.74 10.84 -0.88
C THR A 169 3.25 12.27 -0.94
N LEU A 170 4.26 12.51 -1.79
CA LEU A 170 4.83 13.82 -2.05
C LEU A 170 4.40 14.30 -3.44
N TYR A 171 3.72 15.45 -3.47
CA TYR A 171 3.30 16.12 -4.69
C TYR A 171 4.09 17.43 -4.89
N PRO A 172 4.95 17.52 -5.91
CA PRO A 172 5.56 18.78 -6.31
C PRO A 172 4.50 19.80 -6.73
N TYR A 173 4.64 21.02 -6.21
CA TYR A 173 3.78 22.14 -6.50
C TYR A 173 3.83 22.55 -7.99
N LEU A 174 5.03 22.59 -8.58
CA LEU A 174 5.21 22.98 -9.97
C LEU A 174 4.91 21.82 -10.92
N GLU A 175 4.20 22.11 -12.00
CA GLU A 175 3.99 21.16 -13.09
C GLU A 175 5.27 20.96 -13.91
N VAL A 176 5.35 19.86 -14.65
CA VAL A 176 6.40 19.69 -15.67
C VAL A 176 6.32 20.86 -16.66
N GLY A 177 7.43 21.56 -16.89
CA GLY A 177 7.49 22.68 -17.83
C GLY A 177 7.25 24.06 -17.22
N ASP A 178 6.78 24.13 -15.98
CA ASP A 178 6.75 25.40 -15.22
C ASP A 178 8.17 25.94 -14.95
N ASP A 179 9.17 25.07 -14.99
CA ASP A 179 10.56 25.32 -14.63
C ASP A 179 11.51 25.45 -15.84
N THR A 180 11.00 25.22 -17.06
CA THR A 180 11.76 25.35 -18.32
C THR A 180 11.17 26.40 -19.26
N GLU A 181 9.89 26.77 -19.11
CA GLU A 181 9.14 27.68 -19.99
C GLU A 181 9.05 27.21 -21.46
N GLU A 182 9.48 25.99 -21.76
CA GLU A 182 9.42 25.44 -23.11
C GLU A 182 8.00 25.02 -23.46
N TRP A 183 7.51 25.43 -24.63
CA TRP A 183 6.15 25.10 -25.09
C TRP A 183 5.90 23.58 -25.15
N VAL A 184 6.92 22.81 -25.52
CA VAL A 184 6.84 21.34 -25.59
C VAL A 184 6.60 20.75 -24.20
N ASP A 185 7.30 21.27 -23.18
CA ASP A 185 7.15 20.80 -21.81
C ASP A 185 5.77 21.16 -21.24
N GLN A 186 5.21 22.32 -21.58
CA GLN A 186 3.83 22.68 -21.21
C GLN A 186 2.78 21.76 -21.84
N VAL A 187 3.04 21.23 -23.05
CA VAL A 187 2.17 20.22 -23.66
C VAL A 187 2.32 18.87 -22.93
N LEU A 188 3.55 18.49 -22.59
CA LEU A 188 3.83 17.27 -21.84
C LEU A 188 3.25 17.32 -20.41
N ALA A 189 3.16 18.49 -19.78
CA ALA A 189 2.53 18.71 -18.47
C ALA A 189 1.14 18.08 -18.37
N LYS A 190 0.37 18.12 -19.47
CA LYS A 190 -0.99 17.55 -19.54
C LYS A 190 -1.04 16.03 -19.40
N PHE A 191 0.08 15.35 -19.66
CA PHE A 191 0.26 13.91 -19.47
C PHE A 191 0.91 13.59 -18.11
N HIS A 192 1.34 14.60 -17.36
CA HIS A 192 2.01 14.48 -16.06
C HIS A 192 1.09 14.88 -14.91
N ILE A 193 -0.18 14.51 -15.00
CA ILE A 193 -1.13 14.71 -13.91
C ILE A 193 -0.95 13.56 -12.91
N PRO A 194 -0.69 13.84 -11.63
CA PRO A 194 -0.47 12.80 -10.64
C PRO A 194 -1.78 12.14 -10.26
N ILE A 195 -1.68 10.93 -9.73
CA ILE A 195 -2.81 10.22 -9.13
C ILE A 195 -2.86 10.43 -7.62
N ARG A 196 -4.07 10.58 -7.09
CA ARG A 196 -4.37 10.51 -5.66
C ARG A 196 -5.32 9.32 -5.44
N PRO A 197 -4.79 8.12 -5.19
CA PRO A 197 -5.60 6.92 -5.02
C PRO A 197 -6.60 7.07 -3.88
N THR A 198 -7.71 6.35 -3.93
CA THR A 198 -8.59 6.16 -2.78
C THR A 198 -8.00 5.09 -1.88
N TYR A 199 -7.76 5.39 -0.60
CA TYR A 199 -7.15 4.48 0.36
C TYR A 199 -8.20 3.82 1.29
N PRO A 200 -7.89 2.67 1.92
CA PRO A 200 -8.75 2.06 2.92
C PRO A 200 -8.88 2.98 4.13
N LYS A 201 -10.01 2.90 4.83
CA LYS A 201 -10.28 3.74 6.02
C LYS A 201 -9.30 3.53 7.17
N HIS A 202 -8.73 2.33 7.31
CA HIS A 202 -7.78 2.00 8.37
C HIS A 202 -6.34 2.43 8.03
N CYS A 203 -6.06 2.76 6.77
CA CYS A 203 -4.73 3.15 6.34
C CYS A 203 -4.38 4.52 6.91
N GLN A 204 -3.20 4.65 7.50
CA GLN A 204 -2.64 5.93 7.86
C GLN A 204 -2.13 6.62 6.58
N VAL A 205 -2.60 7.83 6.30
CA VAL A 205 -2.27 8.56 5.07
C VAL A 205 -1.66 9.92 5.41
N ARG A 206 -0.47 10.18 4.86
CA ARG A 206 0.20 11.48 4.89
C ARG A 206 0.44 11.96 3.47
N GLU A 207 -0.36 12.91 3.02
CA GLU A 207 -0.16 13.57 1.74
C GLU A 207 0.46 14.95 1.97
N GLU A 208 1.53 15.25 1.25
CA GLU A 208 2.29 16.49 1.39
C GLU A 208 2.58 17.10 0.04
N VAL A 209 2.40 18.41 -0.04
CA VAL A 209 2.79 19.19 -1.21
C VAL A 209 4.13 19.86 -0.92
N ILE A 210 5.09 19.66 -1.82
CA ILE A 210 6.46 20.19 -1.69
C ILE A 210 6.74 21.20 -2.80
N LEU A 211 7.68 22.11 -2.57
CA LEU A 211 8.15 23.02 -3.62
C LEU A 211 8.93 22.24 -4.69
N GLY A 212 9.05 22.84 -5.87
CA GLY A 212 9.80 22.26 -7.00
C GLY A 212 8.91 21.58 -8.03
N ALA A 213 9.55 21.17 -9.12
CA ALA A 213 8.93 20.47 -10.24
C ALA A 213 9.23 18.97 -10.20
N HIS A 214 8.39 18.19 -10.90
CA HIS A 214 8.36 16.73 -10.94
C HIS A 214 9.71 16.03 -10.68
N LEU A 215 10.69 16.18 -11.57
CA LEU A 215 11.97 15.47 -11.44
C LEU A 215 12.94 16.19 -10.50
N LYS A 216 12.99 17.53 -10.54
CA LYS A 216 13.97 18.33 -9.80
C LYS A 216 13.82 18.20 -8.28
N ALA A 217 12.59 17.99 -7.82
CA ALA A 217 12.30 17.83 -6.39
C ALA A 217 12.88 16.53 -5.78
N PHE A 218 13.21 15.53 -6.60
CA PHE A 218 13.69 14.21 -6.16
C PHE A 218 15.07 13.83 -6.72
N GLN A 219 15.75 14.77 -7.39
CA GLN A 219 17.13 14.62 -7.83
C GLN A 219 18.08 14.54 -6.64
N ASP A 220 19.17 13.78 -6.78
CA ASP A 220 20.19 13.66 -5.73
C ASP A 220 20.65 15.04 -5.21
N VAL A 221 20.89 15.13 -3.90
CA VAL A 221 21.32 16.38 -3.24
C VAL A 221 22.62 16.94 -3.83
N ASN A 222 23.48 16.07 -4.36
CA ASN A 222 24.78 16.43 -4.93
C ASN A 222 24.71 16.86 -6.41
N LYS A 223 23.52 16.84 -7.03
CA LYS A 223 23.37 17.22 -8.43
C LYS A 223 23.57 18.72 -8.62
N GLU A 224 24.42 19.10 -9.59
CA GLU A 224 24.66 20.51 -9.92
C GLU A 224 23.35 21.25 -10.20
N ASN A 225 23.25 22.50 -9.75
CA ASN A 225 22.07 23.33 -9.98
C ASN A 225 22.13 23.92 -11.40
N ASP A 226 21.05 23.81 -12.18
CA ASP A 226 21.03 24.47 -13.49
C ASP A 226 20.98 26.00 -13.31
N ALA A 227 21.68 26.72 -14.17
CA ALA A 227 21.87 28.18 -14.07
C ALA A 227 20.59 29.03 -14.25
N VAL A 228 19.44 28.42 -14.58
CA VAL A 228 18.18 29.09 -15.01
C VAL A 228 17.22 29.37 -13.83
N HIS A 229 17.48 28.87 -12.62
CA HIS A 229 16.47 28.77 -11.55
C HIS A 229 16.30 30.01 -10.65
N LEU A 230 16.73 31.19 -11.12
CA LEU A 230 16.63 32.45 -10.36
C LEU A 230 15.22 33.07 -10.31
N ARG A 231 14.20 32.47 -10.95
CA ARG A 231 12.81 32.86 -10.68
C ARG A 231 12.47 32.34 -9.28
N TYR A 232 12.02 33.23 -8.40
CA TYR A 232 11.75 33.04 -6.96
C TYR A 232 12.86 33.43 -5.97
N GLY A 233 13.98 34.02 -6.43
CA GLY A 233 14.86 34.83 -5.57
C GLY A 233 15.71 34.09 -4.51
N VAL A 234 15.68 32.76 -4.46
CA VAL A 234 16.54 31.89 -3.64
C VAL A 234 16.88 30.64 -4.45
N ASP A 235 18.06 30.06 -4.26
CA ASP A 235 18.39 28.72 -4.79
C ASP A 235 17.65 27.66 -3.94
N VAL A 236 16.34 27.51 -4.17
CA VAL A 236 15.44 26.67 -3.36
C VAL A 236 15.60 25.17 -3.68
N ILE A 237 16.23 24.83 -4.81
CA ILE A 237 16.36 23.45 -5.28
C ILE A 237 17.15 22.56 -4.30
N PRO A 238 18.34 22.96 -3.79
CA PRO A 238 19.03 22.22 -2.73
C PRO A 238 18.16 21.98 -1.50
N ILE A 239 17.34 22.96 -1.12
CA ILE A 239 16.47 22.89 0.05
C ILE A 239 15.35 21.87 -0.18
N ILE A 240 14.72 21.93 -1.36
CA ILE A 240 13.69 20.97 -1.76
C ILE A 240 14.22 19.55 -1.74
N ARG A 241 15.40 19.32 -2.33
CA ARG A 241 16.05 18.01 -2.37
C ARG A 241 16.39 17.51 -0.97
N LYS A 242 16.90 18.38 -0.09
CA LYS A 242 17.15 18.04 1.33
C LYS A 242 15.86 17.66 2.06
N LEU A 243 14.78 18.42 1.85
CA LEU A 243 13.48 18.15 2.48
C LEU A 243 12.86 16.85 1.98
N SER A 244 12.83 16.62 0.66
CA SER A 244 12.30 15.37 0.10
C SER A 244 13.13 14.16 0.53
N LYS A 245 14.47 14.32 0.62
CA LYS A 245 15.36 13.30 1.18
C LYS A 245 15.10 13.03 2.67
N ALA A 246 14.89 14.06 3.48
CA ALA A 246 14.57 13.91 4.91
C ALA A 246 13.25 13.14 5.11
N ILE A 247 12.24 13.41 4.28
CA ILE A 247 10.98 12.66 4.32
C ILE A 247 11.19 11.19 3.94
N MET A 248 12.04 10.89 2.95
CA MET A 248 12.39 9.49 2.63
C MET A 248 13.06 8.78 3.82
N TYR A 249 13.93 9.47 4.58
CA TYR A 249 14.54 8.90 5.78
C TYR A 249 13.51 8.65 6.88
N GLN A 250 12.61 9.58 7.13
CA GLN A 250 11.52 9.41 8.10
C GLN A 250 10.62 8.24 7.73
N PHE A 251 10.32 8.07 6.44
CA PHE A 251 9.59 6.90 5.95
C PHE A 251 10.35 5.60 6.25
N LEU A 252 11.63 5.51 5.85
CA LEU A 252 12.46 4.30 6.05
C LEU A 252 12.60 3.94 7.53
N ASP A 253 12.77 4.93 8.41
CA ASP A 253 12.84 4.75 9.85
C ASP A 253 11.50 4.21 10.39
N ARG A 254 10.39 4.87 10.04
CA ARG A 254 9.04 4.47 10.45
C ARG A 254 8.69 3.03 10.07
N VAL A 255 9.12 2.59 8.89
CA VAL A 255 8.82 1.23 8.39
C VAL A 255 9.92 0.21 8.73
N GLY A 256 10.91 0.58 9.54
CA GLY A 256 11.99 -0.31 9.96
C GLY A 256 12.82 -0.85 8.80
N SER A 257 13.16 0.01 7.84
CA SER A 257 13.98 -0.33 6.67
C SER A 257 15.22 0.55 6.51
N LEU A 258 15.46 1.47 7.45
CA LEU A 258 16.68 2.26 7.49
C LEU A 258 17.83 1.38 8.01
N VAL A 259 19.01 1.46 7.39
CA VAL A 259 20.21 0.75 7.88
C VAL A 259 20.51 1.18 9.32
N GLU A 260 20.63 0.22 10.24
CA GLU A 260 21.23 0.45 11.56
C GLU A 260 22.72 0.80 11.40
N ALA A 261 23.06 2.06 11.55
CA ALA A 261 24.45 2.50 11.76
C ALA A 261 24.46 3.75 12.63
N GLU A 262 25.41 3.76 13.58
CA GLU A 262 25.78 4.87 14.45
C GLU A 262 25.68 6.21 13.71
N GLU A 263 24.61 6.96 13.99
CA GLU A 263 24.22 8.24 13.41
C GLU A 263 24.36 8.32 11.88
N ASN A 264 23.26 8.13 11.15
CA ASN A 264 23.15 8.52 9.73
C ASN A 264 23.53 10.01 9.61
N ILE A 265 24.81 10.28 9.33
CA ILE A 265 25.43 11.60 9.42
C ILE A 265 24.69 12.57 8.51
N GLU A 266 24.29 12.13 7.32
CA GLU A 266 23.60 12.97 6.35
C GLU A 266 22.18 13.34 6.80
N GLN A 267 21.41 12.38 7.31
CA GLN A 267 20.10 12.65 7.92
C GLN A 267 20.24 13.59 9.12
N SER A 268 21.19 13.30 10.01
CA SER A 268 21.47 14.09 11.20
C SER A 268 21.94 15.48 10.82
N GLU A 269 22.78 15.64 9.80
CA GLU A 269 23.22 16.93 9.28
C GLU A 269 22.07 17.73 8.70
N ILE A 270 21.19 17.13 7.89
CA ILE A 270 20.03 17.81 7.33
C ILE A 270 19.10 18.28 8.47
N ILE A 271 18.74 17.40 9.40
CA ILE A 271 17.85 17.75 10.53
C ILE A 271 18.50 18.79 11.45
N ASN A 272 19.77 18.61 11.82
CA ASN A 272 20.50 19.51 12.69
C ASN A 272 20.74 20.87 12.02
N GLU A 273 20.92 20.95 10.70
CA GLU A 273 21.02 22.21 9.97
C GLU A 273 19.69 22.98 10.04
N PHE A 274 18.55 22.32 9.87
CA PHE A 274 17.23 22.95 10.03
C PHE A 274 17.02 23.49 11.44
N GLN A 275 17.42 22.74 12.47
CA GLN A 275 17.33 23.19 13.86
C GLN A 275 18.31 24.32 14.18
N ARG A 276 19.60 24.15 13.83
CA ARG A 276 20.68 25.12 14.08
C ARG A 276 20.44 26.46 13.38
N GLU A 277 19.90 26.42 12.16
CA GLU A 277 19.63 27.62 11.35
C GLU A 277 18.13 27.97 11.32
N GLY A 278 17.35 27.48 12.28
CA GLY A 278 15.88 27.59 12.26
C GLY A 278 15.34 29.01 12.06
N ALA A 279 16.00 30.04 12.60
CA ALA A 279 15.60 31.44 12.38
C ALA A 279 15.79 31.90 10.92
N LYS A 280 16.90 31.48 10.29
CA LYS A 280 17.17 31.74 8.87
C LYS A 280 16.15 31.00 8.00
N TRP A 281 15.87 29.73 8.31
CA TRP A 281 14.89 28.92 7.59
C TRP A 281 13.48 29.48 7.70
N LYS A 282 13.04 29.87 8.89
CA LYS A 282 11.74 30.52 9.10
C LYS A 282 11.57 31.75 8.23
N ARG A 283 12.59 32.62 8.16
CA ARG A 283 12.58 33.80 7.30
C ARG A 283 12.47 33.43 5.82
N ILE A 284 13.33 32.51 5.35
CA ILE A 284 13.33 32.06 3.95
C ILE A 284 11.96 31.47 3.56
N LEU A 285 11.40 30.59 4.38
CA LEU A 285 10.12 29.96 4.10
C LEU A 285 8.96 30.97 4.10
N ALA A 286 8.98 31.96 5.00
CA ALA A 286 8.00 33.05 5.00
C ALA A 286 8.08 33.92 3.73
N GLU A 287 9.29 34.23 3.25
CA GLU A 287 9.51 34.94 1.99
C GLU A 287 8.99 34.15 0.78
N ILE A 288 9.17 32.82 0.78
CA ILE A 288 8.60 31.95 -0.25
C ILE A 288 7.07 31.96 -0.21
N ILE A 289 6.45 31.78 0.97
CA ILE A 289 4.98 31.80 1.11
C ILE A 289 4.40 33.14 0.62
N ALA A 290 5.07 34.26 0.93
CA ALA A 290 4.60 35.59 0.51
C ALA A 290 4.71 35.82 -1.01
N SER A 291 5.65 35.15 -1.68
CA SER A 291 5.96 35.34 -3.10
C SER A 291 5.43 34.25 -4.03
N ILE A 292 4.96 33.12 -3.48
CA ILE A 292 4.43 32.02 -4.29
C ILE A 292 3.19 32.47 -5.06
N ILE A 293 3.14 32.12 -6.33
CA ILE A 293 2.00 32.43 -7.19
C ILE A 293 0.91 31.40 -6.90
N PRO A 294 -0.31 31.78 -6.48
CA PRO A 294 -1.36 30.80 -6.27
C PRO A 294 -1.74 30.07 -7.57
N LYS A 295 -1.68 28.74 -7.56
CA LYS A 295 -2.18 27.87 -8.64
C LYS A 295 -3.06 26.76 -8.06
N SER A 296 -3.88 26.18 -8.93
CA SER A 296 -4.67 24.98 -8.64
C SER A 296 -4.35 23.92 -9.68
N ARG A 297 -3.79 22.78 -9.24
CA ARG A 297 -3.45 21.65 -10.11
C ARG A 297 -4.37 20.48 -9.81
N VAL A 298 -5.08 19.98 -10.81
CA VAL A 298 -5.98 18.83 -10.66
C VAL A 298 -5.18 17.54 -10.45
N LEU A 299 -5.75 16.60 -9.71
CA LEU A 299 -5.22 15.25 -9.54
C LEU A 299 -6.19 14.23 -10.15
N HIS A 300 -5.67 13.14 -10.71
CA HIS A 300 -6.48 11.97 -11.01
C HIS A 300 -6.97 11.36 -9.69
N SER A 301 -8.24 11.55 -9.39
CA SER A 301 -8.82 11.19 -8.10
C SER A 301 -10.34 10.98 -8.21
N GLN A 302 -10.91 10.18 -7.31
CA GLN A 302 -12.36 9.93 -7.27
C GLN A 302 -13.14 11.08 -6.62
N ASP A 303 -12.48 11.88 -5.78
CA ASP A 303 -13.04 12.99 -4.99
C ASP A 303 -12.74 14.37 -5.59
N GLN A 304 -12.27 14.43 -6.85
CA GLN A 304 -11.94 15.67 -7.58
C GLN A 304 -10.89 16.53 -6.88
N SER A 305 -9.92 15.85 -6.27
CA SER A 305 -8.80 16.44 -5.57
C SER A 305 -7.97 17.38 -6.42
N ARG A 306 -7.40 18.38 -5.74
CA ARG A 306 -6.51 19.37 -6.34
C ARG A 306 -5.43 19.80 -5.36
N ILE A 307 -4.26 20.14 -5.88
CA ILE A 307 -3.25 20.88 -5.13
C ILE A 307 -3.65 22.34 -5.14
N THR A 308 -3.65 22.98 -3.97
CA THR A 308 -3.97 24.39 -3.79
C THR A 308 -2.86 25.14 -3.09
N VAL A 309 -2.79 26.44 -3.34
CA VAL A 309 -1.80 27.33 -2.75
C VAL A 309 -2.45 28.55 -2.10
N SER A 310 -2.06 28.85 -0.86
CA SER A 310 -2.46 30.05 -0.11
C SER A 310 -1.25 30.85 0.36
N ASN A 311 -1.14 32.10 -0.09
CA ASN A 311 -0.09 33.03 0.32
C ASN A 311 -0.34 33.69 1.70
N SER A 312 -1.43 33.32 2.37
CA SER A 312 -1.81 33.84 3.70
C SER A 312 -1.59 32.83 4.82
N ALA A 313 -1.12 31.63 4.47
CA ALA A 313 -0.87 30.55 5.40
C ALA A 313 0.35 30.81 6.31
N LYS A 314 0.38 30.14 7.46
CA LYS A 314 1.47 30.27 8.45
C LYS A 314 2.65 29.37 8.12
N TYR A 315 2.37 28.19 7.58
CA TYR A 315 3.34 27.14 7.31
C TYR A 315 3.34 26.81 5.82
N LEU A 316 4.47 26.29 5.33
CA LEU A 316 4.62 25.98 3.91
C LEU A 316 3.84 24.70 3.60
N ASN A 317 4.01 23.69 4.45
CA ASN A 317 3.40 22.36 4.39
C ASN A 317 3.47 21.71 5.78
N LYS A 318 3.07 20.43 5.90
CA LYS A 318 3.02 19.69 7.16
C LYS A 318 4.38 19.55 7.82
N THR A 319 5.43 19.24 7.06
CA THR A 319 6.79 19.12 7.60
C THR A 319 7.28 20.46 8.16
N HIS A 320 7.04 21.59 7.48
CA HIS A 320 7.38 22.90 8.02
C HIS A 320 6.61 23.21 9.31
N ARG A 321 5.32 22.86 9.39
CA ARG A 321 4.51 23.04 10.61
C ARG A 321 5.09 22.23 11.78
N GLU A 322 5.34 20.95 11.59
CA GLU A 322 5.86 20.03 12.62
C GLU A 322 7.24 20.47 13.18
N LEU A 323 8.06 21.13 12.37
CA LEU A 323 9.35 21.70 12.82
C LEU A 323 9.20 22.94 13.71
N ILE A 324 8.02 23.58 13.76
CA ILE A 324 7.79 24.86 14.46
C ILE A 324 6.76 24.73 15.57
N ASP A 325 5.67 24.02 15.29
CA ASP A 325 4.46 23.92 16.09
C ASP A 325 3.84 22.54 15.88
N MET A 326 4.13 21.61 16.79
CA MET A 326 3.60 20.25 16.74
C MET A 326 2.15 20.14 17.22
N ASP A 327 1.61 21.19 17.85
CA ASP A 327 0.27 21.15 18.43
C ASP A 327 -0.81 21.58 17.43
N SER A 328 -0.44 22.41 16.44
CA SER A 328 -1.36 22.81 15.37
C SER A 328 -1.61 21.68 14.36
N HIS A 329 -2.90 21.44 14.08
CA HIS A 329 -3.38 20.48 13.09
C HIS A 329 -4.28 21.12 12.03
N ASP A 330 -4.46 22.45 12.06
CA ASP A 330 -5.36 23.16 11.15
C ASP A 330 -4.83 23.13 9.69
N PRO A 331 -5.55 22.52 8.73
CA PRO A 331 -5.16 22.50 7.32
C PRO A 331 -5.16 23.90 6.67
N GLU A 332 -5.92 24.86 7.19
CA GLU A 332 -5.95 26.23 6.64
C GLU A 332 -4.67 27.02 6.94
N GLU A 333 -3.86 26.54 7.87
CA GLU A 333 -2.55 27.12 8.17
C GLU A 333 -1.45 26.67 7.18
N LEU A 334 -1.76 25.78 6.23
CA LEU A 334 -0.84 25.26 5.24
C LEU A 334 -0.92 26.04 3.91
N CYS A 335 0.24 26.52 3.44
CA CYS A 335 0.38 27.22 2.17
C CYS A 335 0.16 26.26 1.01
N LEU A 336 0.80 25.09 1.05
CA LEU A 336 0.73 24.05 0.04
C LEU A 336 -0.02 22.86 0.62
N LYS A 337 -1.17 22.50 0.04
CA LYS A 337 -1.99 21.37 0.50
C LYS A 337 -2.76 20.72 -0.64
N VAL A 338 -3.29 19.52 -0.37
CA VAL A 338 -4.20 18.82 -1.27
C VAL A 338 -5.62 18.98 -0.72
N GLU A 339 -6.51 19.56 -1.52
CA GLU A 339 -7.92 19.72 -1.18
C GLU A 339 -8.79 18.65 -1.87
N PRO A 340 -9.74 18.00 -1.15
CA PRO A 340 -9.96 18.13 0.29
C PRO A 340 -8.84 17.44 1.09
N GLU A 341 -8.50 18.00 2.25
CA GLU A 341 -7.57 17.36 3.18
C GLU A 341 -8.20 16.05 3.69
N ARG A 342 -7.47 14.93 3.63
CA ARG A 342 -7.95 13.65 4.14
C ARG A 342 -7.50 13.47 5.58
N ASN A 343 -8.47 13.49 6.49
CA ASN A 343 -8.27 13.15 7.89
C ASN A 343 -8.82 11.74 8.11
N TYR A 344 -7.96 10.72 8.10
CA TYR A 344 -8.37 9.37 8.48
C TYR A 344 -8.30 9.24 10.00
N LEU A 345 -9.46 9.00 10.61
CA LEU A 345 -9.57 8.71 12.03
C LEU A 345 -9.08 7.28 12.28
N GLU A 346 -8.28 7.07 13.33
CA GLU A 346 -8.03 5.72 13.84
C GLU A 346 -9.36 5.09 14.24
N LYS A 347 -9.83 4.12 13.45
CA LYS A 347 -10.96 3.29 13.83
C LYS A 347 -10.45 2.32 14.88
N GLN A 348 -11.01 2.35 16.09
CA GLN A 348 -10.78 1.28 17.06
C GLN A 348 -11.31 -0.02 16.48
N ASN A 349 -10.42 -0.99 16.26
CA ASN A 349 -10.79 -2.31 15.76
C ASN A 349 -11.51 -3.10 16.85
N THR A 350 -12.59 -3.78 16.49
CA THR A 350 -13.24 -4.73 17.40
C THR A 350 -12.45 -6.04 17.35
N PRO A 351 -11.83 -6.50 18.43
CA PRO A 351 -10.97 -7.69 18.38
C PRO A 351 -11.80 -8.95 18.09
N LEU A 352 -11.22 -9.86 17.31
CA LEU A 352 -11.79 -11.20 17.14
C LEU A 352 -11.65 -12.00 18.45
N THR A 353 -12.71 -12.69 18.85
CA THR A 353 -12.72 -13.49 20.09
C THR A 353 -13.10 -14.95 19.82
N LYS A 354 -12.62 -15.85 20.68
CA LYS A 354 -13.00 -17.27 20.71
C LYS A 354 -14.52 -17.46 20.73
N MET A 355 -15.23 -16.69 21.56
CA MET A 355 -16.69 -16.79 21.69
C MET A 355 -17.41 -16.47 20.38
N LEU A 356 -16.94 -15.46 19.63
CA LEU A 356 -17.52 -15.11 18.33
C LEU A 356 -17.37 -16.24 17.31
N LEU A 357 -16.24 -16.95 17.32
CA LEU A 357 -16.01 -18.09 16.42
C LEU A 357 -16.84 -19.30 16.81
N LEU A 358 -16.98 -19.60 18.11
CA LEU A 358 -17.88 -20.66 18.58
C LEU A 358 -19.34 -20.36 18.18
N ASP A 359 -19.78 -19.12 18.35
CA ASP A 359 -21.10 -18.64 17.91
C ASP A 359 -21.31 -18.76 16.40
N LEU A 360 -20.25 -18.52 15.61
CA LEU A 360 -20.29 -18.67 14.16
C LEU A 360 -20.45 -20.16 13.78
N ILE A 361 -19.71 -21.06 14.43
CA ILE A 361 -19.82 -22.51 14.21
C ILE A 361 -21.25 -22.98 14.52
N GLU A 362 -21.81 -22.57 15.66
CA GLU A 362 -23.19 -22.89 16.03
C GLU A 362 -24.20 -22.38 15.00
N PHE A 363 -24.02 -21.14 14.52
CA PHE A 363 -24.85 -20.59 13.47
C PHE A 363 -24.76 -21.46 12.20
N ILE A 364 -23.56 -21.81 11.74
CA ILE A 364 -23.36 -22.66 10.55
C ILE A 364 -24.03 -24.02 10.74
N HIS A 365 -23.80 -24.69 11.88
CA HIS A 365 -24.45 -25.96 12.22
C HIS A 365 -25.97 -25.86 12.17
N SER A 366 -26.56 -24.78 12.69
CA SER A 366 -28.01 -24.57 12.68
C SER A 366 -28.60 -24.48 11.26
N LYS A 367 -27.82 -24.00 10.28
CA LYS A 367 -28.22 -23.85 8.88
C LYS A 367 -27.89 -25.06 8.00
N MET A 368 -27.07 -26.00 8.48
CA MET A 368 -26.76 -27.24 7.76
C MET A 368 -27.95 -28.22 7.76
N THR A 369 -28.06 -28.99 6.68
CA THR A 369 -28.98 -30.14 6.61
C THR A 369 -28.50 -31.28 7.50
N ASN A 370 -29.38 -32.19 7.91
CA ASN A 370 -28.99 -33.37 8.70
C ASN A 370 -27.91 -34.21 8.00
N THR A 371 -28.01 -34.38 6.69
CA THR A 371 -27.00 -35.08 5.88
C THR A 371 -25.64 -34.39 5.95
N SER A 372 -25.60 -33.06 5.83
CA SER A 372 -24.37 -32.27 5.89
C SER A 372 -23.74 -32.31 7.30
N ARG A 373 -24.56 -32.30 8.36
CA ARG A 373 -24.08 -32.44 9.76
C ARG A 373 -23.44 -33.80 10.02
N GLN A 374 -23.93 -34.85 9.38
CA GLN A 374 -23.40 -36.22 9.51
C GLN A 374 -22.24 -36.51 8.54
N SER A 375 -21.94 -35.59 7.60
CA SER A 375 -20.87 -35.75 6.63
C SER A 375 -19.50 -35.37 7.20
N SER A 376 -18.43 -35.48 6.39
CA SER A 376 -17.11 -34.93 6.73
C SER A 376 -17.18 -33.46 7.12
N LYS A 377 -18.06 -32.66 6.49
CA LYS A 377 -18.22 -31.24 6.79
C LYS A 377 -18.59 -30.99 8.25
N GLY A 378 -19.64 -31.66 8.74
CA GLY A 378 -20.07 -31.52 10.12
C GLY A 378 -19.05 -32.08 11.12
N ARG A 379 -18.35 -33.17 10.75
CA ARG A 379 -17.28 -33.74 11.59
C ARG A 379 -16.10 -32.78 11.76
N VAL A 380 -15.63 -32.15 10.69
CA VAL A 380 -14.52 -31.19 10.74
C VAL A 380 -14.90 -29.95 11.56
N LEU A 381 -16.09 -29.37 11.36
CA LEU A 381 -16.56 -28.24 12.20
C LEU A 381 -16.66 -28.62 13.68
N THR A 382 -17.16 -29.81 13.99
CA THR A 382 -17.22 -30.30 15.38
C THR A 382 -15.84 -30.49 15.97
N LYS A 383 -14.86 -30.97 15.18
CA LYS A 383 -13.47 -31.11 15.61
C LYS A 383 -12.84 -29.75 15.94
N ILE A 384 -13.03 -28.75 15.08
CA ILE A 384 -12.57 -27.37 15.34
C ILE A 384 -13.21 -26.85 16.62
N LYS A 385 -14.53 -26.96 16.76
CA LYS A 385 -15.27 -26.51 17.94
C LYS A 385 -14.74 -27.14 19.24
N ASN A 386 -14.64 -28.47 19.26
CA ASN A 386 -14.16 -29.19 20.44
C ASN A 386 -12.72 -28.80 20.78
N GLY A 387 -11.86 -28.62 19.77
CA GLY A 387 -10.49 -28.13 19.97
C GLY A 387 -10.48 -26.74 20.61
N MET A 388 -11.36 -25.84 20.16
CA MET A 388 -11.49 -24.51 20.74
C MET A 388 -11.97 -24.56 22.20
N GLU A 389 -12.90 -25.44 22.53
CA GLU A 389 -13.44 -25.60 23.89
C GLU A 389 -12.44 -26.20 24.88
N VAL A 390 -11.53 -27.06 24.42
CA VAL A 390 -10.52 -27.72 25.26
C VAL A 390 -9.34 -26.80 25.58
N GLU A 391 -8.93 -25.95 24.64
CA GLU A 391 -7.79 -25.04 24.83
C GLU A 391 -8.16 -23.84 25.72
N ASN A 392 -7.20 -23.42 26.54
CA ASN A 392 -7.32 -22.25 27.41
C ASN A 392 -7.38 -20.95 26.61
N ASP A 393 -7.97 -19.89 27.16
CA ASP A 393 -8.13 -18.63 26.44
C ASP A 393 -6.78 -17.97 26.07
N ASP A 394 -5.74 -18.17 26.88
CA ASP A 394 -4.37 -17.68 26.61
C ASP A 394 -3.73 -18.31 25.35
N PHE A 395 -4.27 -19.41 24.84
CA PHE A 395 -3.83 -20.04 23.60
C PHE A 395 -4.20 -19.19 22.36
N PHE A 396 -5.27 -18.40 22.45
CA PHE A 396 -5.92 -17.76 21.31
C PHE A 396 -5.46 -16.31 21.13
N THR A 397 -4.35 -16.13 20.43
CA THR A 397 -4.02 -14.83 19.84
C THR A 397 -4.99 -14.48 18.70
N GLU A 398 -5.12 -13.20 18.37
CA GLU A 398 -5.98 -12.77 17.25
C GLU A 398 -5.53 -13.37 15.91
N GLU A 399 -4.21 -13.53 15.70
CA GLU A 399 -3.62 -14.25 14.56
C GLU A 399 -4.14 -15.69 14.48
N ARG A 400 -4.10 -16.44 15.59
CA ARG A 400 -4.60 -17.82 15.63
C ARG A 400 -6.10 -17.89 15.41
N LEU A 401 -6.86 -16.97 16.00
CA LEU A 401 -8.30 -16.89 15.79
C LEU A 401 -8.64 -16.58 14.32
N SER A 402 -7.85 -15.74 13.66
CA SER A 402 -7.96 -15.46 12.22
C SER A 402 -7.72 -16.72 11.37
N PHE A 403 -6.74 -17.55 11.71
CA PHE A 403 -6.50 -18.82 11.01
C PHE A 403 -7.61 -19.84 11.27
N ILE A 404 -8.11 -19.93 12.50
CA ILE A 404 -9.28 -20.76 12.81
C ILE A 404 -10.51 -20.27 12.04
N LEU A 405 -10.71 -18.96 11.91
CA LEU A 405 -11.78 -18.39 11.09
C LEU A 405 -11.63 -18.83 9.62
N ARG A 406 -10.42 -18.88 9.07
CA ARG A 406 -10.19 -19.40 7.72
C ARG A 406 -10.64 -20.84 7.59
N ASP A 407 -10.30 -21.70 8.55
CA ASP A 407 -10.73 -23.11 8.54
C ASP A 407 -12.26 -23.22 8.59
N ILE A 408 -12.90 -22.48 9.49
CA ILE A 408 -14.36 -22.44 9.62
C ILE A 408 -14.99 -22.01 8.29
N LEU A 409 -14.48 -20.95 7.67
CA LEU A 409 -14.98 -20.45 6.39
C LEU A 409 -14.72 -21.43 5.25
N ALA A 410 -13.53 -22.03 5.17
CA ALA A 410 -13.22 -23.04 4.15
C ALA A 410 -14.20 -24.21 4.22
N VAL A 411 -14.48 -24.69 5.43
CA VAL A 411 -15.45 -25.78 5.65
C VAL A 411 -16.87 -25.32 5.31
N ALA A 412 -17.25 -24.09 5.69
CA ALA A 412 -18.57 -23.54 5.41
C ALA A 412 -18.83 -23.33 3.91
N LEU A 413 -17.83 -22.83 3.18
CA LEU A 413 -17.87 -22.56 1.74
C LEU A 413 -17.83 -23.84 0.90
N GLN A 414 -17.21 -24.92 1.42
CA GLN A 414 -17.14 -26.20 0.74
C GLN A 414 -18.54 -26.76 0.40
N ARG A 415 -18.78 -26.99 -0.89
CA ARG A 415 -20.03 -27.53 -1.42
C ARG A 415 -20.15 -29.03 -1.16
N ASP A 416 -21.33 -29.47 -0.72
CA ASP A 416 -21.65 -30.89 -0.56
C ASP A 416 -21.71 -31.59 -1.93
N ARG A 417 -21.42 -32.89 -1.95
CA ARG A 417 -21.54 -33.73 -3.15
C ARG A 417 -22.98 -33.62 -3.68
N TYR A 418 -23.14 -33.25 -4.95
CA TYR A 418 -24.44 -33.06 -5.65
C TYR A 418 -25.19 -31.73 -5.39
N SER A 419 -24.61 -30.74 -4.70
CA SER A 419 -25.22 -29.39 -4.68
C SER A 419 -25.02 -28.69 -6.03
N TYR A 420 -25.95 -28.88 -6.96
CA TYR A 420 -25.99 -28.10 -8.20
C TYR A 420 -26.67 -26.76 -7.90
N SER A 421 -25.94 -25.66 -8.06
CA SER A 421 -26.50 -24.32 -7.99
C SER A 421 -26.09 -23.58 -9.24
N PHE A 422 -27.06 -23.01 -9.94
CA PHE A 422 -26.85 -22.12 -11.08
C PHE A 422 -26.18 -20.81 -10.64
N TYR A 423 -26.39 -20.44 -9.37
CA TYR A 423 -25.71 -19.35 -8.68
C TYR A 423 -24.39 -19.87 -8.12
N SER A 424 -23.32 -19.10 -8.20
CA SER A 424 -21.98 -19.42 -7.68
C SER A 424 -21.90 -19.56 -6.13
N THR A 425 -23.03 -19.78 -5.44
CA THR A 425 -23.18 -19.79 -3.98
C THR A 425 -24.07 -20.95 -3.50
N THR A 426 -23.89 -21.43 -2.27
CA THR A 426 -24.80 -22.39 -1.60
C THR A 426 -25.85 -21.66 -0.74
N THR A 427 -26.98 -22.31 -0.43
CA THR A 427 -27.98 -21.77 0.52
C THR A 427 -27.36 -21.46 1.89
N SER A 428 -26.45 -22.31 2.36
CA SER A 428 -25.69 -22.08 3.59
C SER A 428 -24.68 -20.93 3.45
N GLY A 429 -24.04 -20.78 2.29
CA GLY A 429 -23.15 -19.66 1.98
C GLY A 429 -23.88 -18.32 1.96
N LEU A 430 -25.08 -18.26 1.38
CA LEU A 430 -25.91 -17.05 1.41
C LEU A 430 -26.39 -16.73 2.83
N ALA A 431 -26.79 -17.74 3.60
CA ALA A 431 -27.15 -17.57 5.00
C ALA A 431 -25.97 -17.06 5.85
N LEU A 432 -24.76 -17.54 5.57
CA LEU A 432 -23.52 -17.08 6.21
C LEU A 432 -23.23 -15.63 5.87
N VAL A 433 -23.28 -15.23 4.59
CA VAL A 433 -23.10 -13.83 4.17
C VAL A 433 -24.11 -12.91 4.88
N ASN A 434 -25.38 -13.32 4.95
CA ASN A 434 -26.41 -12.55 5.65
C ASN A 434 -26.12 -12.41 7.15
N ALA A 435 -25.61 -13.46 7.81
CA ALA A 435 -25.27 -13.42 9.22
C ALA A 435 -24.05 -12.52 9.48
N LEU A 436 -22.99 -12.66 8.69
CA LEU A 436 -21.76 -11.88 8.86
C LEU A 436 -21.97 -10.38 8.62
N ASN A 437 -23.05 -9.99 7.93
CA ASN A 437 -23.46 -8.59 7.78
C ASN A 437 -24.27 -8.03 8.97
N GLN A 438 -24.56 -8.85 10.00
CA GLN A 438 -25.23 -8.41 11.22
C GLN A 438 -24.23 -7.91 12.27
N SER A 439 -24.69 -7.04 13.18
CA SER A 439 -23.86 -6.45 14.24
C SER A 439 -23.19 -7.48 15.15
N LYS A 440 -23.79 -8.66 15.35
CA LYS A 440 -23.23 -9.75 16.14
C LYS A 440 -21.83 -10.16 15.67
N PHE A 441 -21.56 -10.11 14.36
CA PHE A 441 -20.31 -10.57 13.76
C PHE A 441 -19.47 -9.42 13.22
N SER A 442 -19.57 -8.22 13.81
CA SER A 442 -18.85 -7.02 13.36
C SER A 442 -17.33 -7.21 13.30
N ALA A 443 -16.72 -7.85 14.30
CA ALA A 443 -15.27 -8.13 14.30
C ALA A 443 -14.86 -9.03 13.11
N ILE A 444 -15.67 -10.05 12.80
CA ILE A 444 -15.43 -10.92 11.64
C ILE A 444 -15.63 -10.14 10.35
N LYS A 445 -16.66 -9.28 10.29
CA LYS A 445 -16.89 -8.40 9.14
C LYS A 445 -15.70 -7.49 8.88
N GLU A 446 -15.15 -6.86 9.92
CA GLU A 446 -14.01 -5.95 9.81
C GLU A 446 -12.76 -6.67 9.27
N LEU A 447 -12.51 -7.91 9.66
CA LEU A 447 -11.42 -8.72 9.10
C LEU A 447 -11.64 -9.10 7.62
N LEU A 448 -12.89 -9.31 7.22
CA LEU A 448 -13.24 -9.72 5.86
C LEU A 448 -13.31 -8.53 4.89
N GLN A 449 -13.77 -7.37 5.37
CA GLN A 449 -14.09 -6.19 4.58
C GLN A 449 -13.95 -4.90 5.42
N PHE A 450 -13.03 -4.02 5.04
CA PHE A 450 -12.69 -2.79 5.79
C PHE A 450 -13.46 -1.53 5.34
N ASP A 451 -14.15 -1.58 4.19
CA ASP A 451 -14.78 -0.39 3.60
C ASP A 451 -16.16 -0.02 4.21
N ASP A 452 -16.60 -0.73 5.25
CA ASP A 452 -17.98 -0.74 5.78
C ASP A 452 -19.04 -1.21 4.76
N LYS A 453 -18.62 -1.67 3.57
CA LYS A 453 -19.50 -2.31 2.58
C LYS A 453 -20.08 -3.61 3.13
N PRO A 454 -21.26 -4.05 2.66
CA PRO A 454 -21.74 -5.39 2.94
C PRO A 454 -20.74 -6.44 2.45
N ILE A 455 -20.51 -7.49 3.23
CA ILE A 455 -19.74 -8.65 2.82
C ILE A 455 -20.47 -9.34 1.67
N GLU A 456 -19.72 -9.71 0.65
CA GLU A 456 -20.16 -10.58 -0.44
C GLU A 456 -19.52 -11.97 -0.35
N TYR A 457 -20.04 -12.93 -1.13
CA TYR A 457 -19.48 -14.29 -1.13
C TYR A 457 -18.02 -14.34 -1.61
N SER A 458 -17.67 -13.48 -2.57
CA SER A 458 -16.31 -13.29 -3.09
C SER A 458 -15.32 -12.90 -1.99
N ASP A 459 -15.73 -12.06 -1.03
CA ASP A 459 -14.89 -11.63 0.09
C ASP A 459 -14.50 -12.81 0.99
N LEU A 460 -15.43 -13.74 1.20
CA LEU A 460 -15.19 -14.96 2.00
C LEU A 460 -14.14 -15.85 1.31
N THR A 461 -14.30 -16.08 0.01
CA THR A 461 -13.32 -16.86 -0.76
C THR A 461 -11.95 -16.18 -0.83
N ALA A 462 -11.93 -14.85 -1.00
CA ALA A 462 -10.70 -14.08 -1.03
C ALA A 462 -9.96 -14.11 0.31
N TYR A 463 -10.68 -14.05 1.43
CA TYR A 463 -10.08 -14.14 2.76
C TYR A 463 -9.43 -15.50 3.05
N VAL A 464 -10.07 -16.60 2.64
CA VAL A 464 -9.54 -17.95 2.85
C VAL A 464 -8.34 -18.23 1.94
N LEU A 465 -8.41 -17.81 0.67
CA LEU A 465 -7.41 -18.19 -0.34
C LEU A 465 -6.32 -17.14 -0.57
N GLY A 466 -6.47 -15.92 -0.03
CA GLY A 466 -5.63 -14.77 -0.39
C GLY A 466 -5.84 -14.27 -1.83
N ARG A 467 -6.86 -14.79 -2.54
CA ARG A 467 -7.16 -14.46 -3.95
C ARG A 467 -8.63 -14.68 -4.28
N ASN A 468 -9.14 -13.97 -5.28
CA ASN A 468 -10.51 -14.12 -5.74
C ASN A 468 -10.66 -15.35 -6.66
N ASP A 469 -11.06 -16.49 -6.08
CA ASP A 469 -11.33 -17.74 -6.79
C ASP A 469 -12.64 -18.39 -6.28
N PRO A 470 -13.79 -17.96 -6.79
CA PRO A 470 -15.10 -18.46 -6.35
C PRO A 470 -15.34 -19.94 -6.71
N SER A 471 -14.49 -20.53 -7.56
CA SER A 471 -14.63 -21.90 -8.04
C SER A 471 -13.92 -22.94 -7.17
N HIS A 472 -13.02 -22.50 -6.29
CA HIS A 472 -12.15 -23.35 -5.48
C HIS A 472 -12.89 -24.36 -4.59
N PHE A 473 -14.03 -23.96 -4.02
CA PHE A 473 -14.81 -24.76 -3.07
C PHE A 473 -15.91 -25.57 -3.75
N ASN A 474 -15.70 -26.00 -5.00
CA ASN A 474 -16.63 -26.85 -5.72
C ASN A 474 -16.74 -28.25 -5.08
N SER A 475 -17.78 -29.02 -5.43
CA SER A 475 -18.03 -30.33 -4.82
C SER A 475 -17.05 -31.43 -5.23
N GLN A 476 -16.26 -31.24 -6.29
CA GLN A 476 -15.27 -32.21 -6.78
C GLN A 476 -14.02 -32.20 -5.89
N ASP A 477 -13.66 -31.01 -5.37
CA ASP A 477 -12.47 -30.79 -4.54
C ASP A 477 -12.73 -30.99 -3.03
N LEU A 478 -13.92 -31.48 -2.65
CA LEU A 478 -14.33 -31.62 -1.24
C LEU A 478 -13.32 -32.39 -0.38
N SER A 479 -12.85 -33.54 -0.88
CA SER A 479 -11.90 -34.36 -0.13
C SER A 479 -10.55 -33.68 0.02
N ILE A 480 -10.10 -32.94 -1.00
CA ILE A 480 -8.82 -32.23 -1.02
C ILE A 480 -8.86 -31.06 -0.03
N ASN A 481 -9.95 -30.28 -0.06
CA ASN A 481 -10.09 -29.11 0.79
C ASN A 481 -10.24 -29.48 2.27
N PHE A 482 -10.92 -30.58 2.60
CA PHE A 482 -10.98 -31.06 3.99
C PHE A 482 -9.68 -31.69 4.47
N ALA A 483 -8.97 -32.42 3.60
CA ALA A 483 -7.65 -32.94 3.96
C ALA A 483 -6.70 -31.80 4.36
N ARG A 484 -6.71 -30.68 3.64
CA ARG A 484 -5.92 -29.49 4.00
C ARG A 484 -6.22 -28.97 5.40
N VAL A 485 -7.49 -28.81 5.77
CA VAL A 485 -7.88 -28.37 7.13
C VAL A 485 -7.44 -29.36 8.20
N GLU A 486 -7.41 -30.65 7.87
CA GLU A 486 -7.04 -31.71 8.83
C GLU A 486 -5.52 -31.96 8.92
N GLU A 487 -4.72 -31.43 7.98
CA GLU A 487 -3.26 -31.60 7.91
C GLU A 487 -2.50 -30.76 8.94
N HIS A 488 -3.10 -29.70 9.49
CA HIS A 488 -2.48 -28.79 10.45
C HIS A 488 -3.23 -28.73 11.79
N SER A 489 -2.55 -28.21 12.79
CA SER A 489 -3.12 -28.04 14.13
C SER A 489 -4.07 -26.83 14.18
N LEU A 490 -4.92 -26.79 15.20
CA LEU A 490 -5.84 -25.68 15.44
C LEU A 490 -5.06 -24.37 15.60
N GLY A 491 -5.40 -23.36 14.79
CA GLY A 491 -4.72 -22.06 14.82
C GLY A 491 -3.35 -22.03 14.13
N GLU A 492 -2.97 -23.08 13.40
CA GLU A 492 -1.89 -23.02 12.41
C GLU A 492 -2.47 -22.56 11.06
N ASP A 493 -1.72 -21.77 10.29
CA ASP A 493 -2.16 -21.34 8.97
C ASP A 493 -1.96 -22.45 7.92
N GLY A 494 -3.04 -23.17 7.61
CA GLY A 494 -3.07 -24.18 6.55
C GLY A 494 -3.15 -23.64 5.14
N TYR A 495 -3.44 -22.35 4.97
CA TYR A 495 -3.81 -21.76 3.68
C TYR A 495 -2.72 -20.88 3.04
N ARG A 496 -1.60 -20.59 3.72
CA ARG A 496 -0.45 -19.83 3.14
C ARG A 496 0.01 -20.32 1.77
N MET A 497 -0.06 -21.62 1.50
CA MET A 497 0.39 -22.19 0.23
C MET A 497 -0.50 -21.76 -0.95
N LEU A 498 -1.70 -21.26 -0.68
CA LEU A 498 -2.68 -20.88 -1.70
C LEU A 498 -2.64 -19.40 -2.08
N VAL A 499 -1.91 -18.58 -1.31
CA VAL A 499 -1.69 -17.13 -1.51
C VAL A 499 -0.93 -16.84 -2.81
#